data_AF-A0A1J5GAP1-F1
#
_entry.id   AF-A0A1J5GAP1-F1
#
_cell.length_a   1.000
_cell.length_b   1.000
_cell.length_c   1.000
_cell.angle_alpha   90.00
_cell.angle_beta   90.00
_cell.angle_gamma   90.00
#
_symmetry.space_group_name_H-M   'P 1'
#
loop_
_entity.id
_entity.type
_entity.pdbx_description
1 polymer ?
#
loop_
_entity_poly.entity_id
_entity_poly.type
_entity_poly.pdbx_seq_one_letter_code
_entity_poly.pdbx_strand_id
1 'polypeptide(L)'
;MTITTTPSDVQILAKWLAGDHSNWEQAIANPPFFAHIRVGIRPLPNPITTDGVWLFLEQAYDFELHHPYRTAVLQIIFNNDRLEMINYRLKNAETFFGASRDRDRLGNLDAEAIVRLDGCTQWVHRADQHKFKGCVEAGKKCCLNRKGVDTYLSIEFEVTENSYSSLD
;
A
#
# COMPACT_ATOMS: atom_id res chain seq x y z
N MET A 1 -11.32 27.33 -4.63
CA MET A 1 -10.82 26.92 -3.30
C MET A 1 -9.49 26.25 -3.50
N THR A 2 -8.45 26.64 -2.75
CA THR A 2 -7.20 25.89 -2.69
C THR A 2 -7.46 24.55 -2.03
N ILE A 3 -7.07 23.46 -2.68
CA ILE A 3 -7.27 22.11 -2.15
C ILE A 3 -6.06 21.81 -1.26
N THR A 4 -6.33 21.61 0.02
CA THR A 4 -5.31 21.36 1.03
C THR A 4 -5.52 19.98 1.61
N THR A 5 -4.43 19.28 1.92
CA THR A 5 -4.48 18.00 2.63
C THR A 5 -4.74 18.27 4.11
N THR A 6 -5.58 17.47 4.75
CA THR A 6 -6.05 17.68 6.12
C THR A 6 -5.95 16.39 6.94
N PRO A 7 -5.96 16.47 8.29
CA PRO A 7 -5.94 15.26 9.12
C PRO A 7 -7.09 14.27 8.85
N SER A 8 -8.29 14.76 8.51
CA SER A 8 -9.42 13.90 8.15
C SER A 8 -9.17 13.06 6.89
N ASP A 9 -8.23 13.48 6.03
CA ASP A 9 -7.91 12.75 4.81
C ASP A 9 -7.22 11.40 5.08
N VAL A 10 -6.68 11.16 6.28
CA VAL A 10 -6.19 9.84 6.69
C VAL A 10 -7.28 8.78 6.51
N GLN A 11 -8.47 9.07 7.01
CA GLN A 11 -9.59 8.12 6.96
C GLN A 11 -10.15 8.00 5.53
N ILE A 12 -10.17 9.09 4.77
CA ILE A 12 -10.66 9.08 3.39
C ILE A 12 -9.71 8.27 2.50
N LEU A 13 -8.41 8.51 2.58
CA LEU A 13 -7.40 7.77 1.84
C LEU A 13 -7.44 6.28 2.19
N ALA A 14 -7.49 5.95 3.49
CA ALA A 14 -7.59 4.57 3.94
C ALA A 14 -8.84 3.87 3.39
N LYS A 15 -9.99 4.56 3.39
CA LYS A 15 -11.25 4.05 2.84
C LYS A 15 -11.15 3.79 1.34
N TRP A 16 -10.51 4.67 0.58
CA TRP A 16 -10.37 4.51 -0.88
C TRP A 16 -9.34 3.43 -1.25
N LEU A 17 -8.29 3.26 -0.45
CA LEU A 17 -7.32 2.18 -0.66
C LEU A 17 -7.89 0.81 -0.27
N ALA A 18 -8.68 0.72 0.80
CA ALA A 18 -9.26 -0.53 1.29
C ALA A 18 -10.19 -1.17 0.25
N GLY A 19 -9.78 -2.31 -0.30
CA GLY A 19 -10.50 -2.97 -1.39
C GLY A 19 -9.74 -4.18 -1.94
N ASP A 20 -10.41 -4.95 -2.78
CA ASP A 20 -9.76 -5.99 -3.61
C ASP A 20 -9.72 -5.46 -5.05
N HIS A 21 -8.56 -4.97 -5.46
CA HIS A 21 -8.36 -4.34 -6.75
C HIS A 21 -7.88 -5.37 -7.77
N SER A 22 -8.26 -5.16 -9.04
CA SER A 22 -7.78 -5.96 -10.16
C SER A 22 -7.50 -5.10 -11.36
N ASN A 23 -6.44 -5.41 -12.10
CA ASN A 23 -6.15 -4.79 -13.39
C ASN A 23 -6.71 -5.61 -14.57
N TRP A 24 -7.73 -6.46 -14.36
CA TRP A 24 -8.29 -7.35 -15.37
C TRP A 24 -8.55 -6.65 -16.72
N GLU A 25 -9.20 -5.48 -16.68
CA GLU A 25 -9.51 -4.70 -17.88
C GLU A 25 -8.24 -4.31 -18.66
N GLN A 26 -7.16 -3.92 -17.97
CA GLN A 26 -5.87 -3.60 -18.58
C GLN A 26 -5.21 -4.85 -19.18
N ALA A 27 -5.21 -5.96 -18.43
CA ALA A 27 -4.56 -7.21 -18.82
C ALA A 27 -5.22 -7.84 -20.05
N ILE A 28 -6.56 -7.88 -20.09
CA ILE A 28 -7.30 -8.48 -21.21
C ILE A 28 -7.29 -7.61 -22.47
N ALA A 29 -7.21 -6.29 -22.31
CA ALA A 29 -7.15 -5.38 -23.45
C ALA A 29 -5.77 -5.36 -24.13
N ASN A 30 -4.70 -5.71 -23.42
CA ASN A 30 -3.31 -5.55 -23.90
C ASN A 30 -2.42 -6.80 -23.69
N PRO A 31 -2.82 -8.01 -24.16
CA PRO A 31 -2.00 -9.19 -24.00
C PRO A 31 -0.76 -9.16 -24.92
N PRO A 32 0.42 -9.65 -24.48
CA PRO A 32 0.73 -10.23 -23.18
C PRO A 32 1.45 -9.25 -22.21
N PHE A 33 1.25 -7.94 -22.37
CA PHE A 33 2.11 -6.93 -21.72
C PHE A 33 1.89 -6.79 -20.22
N PHE A 34 0.67 -7.02 -19.75
CA PHE A 34 0.31 -6.91 -18.34
C PHE A 34 -0.20 -8.25 -17.84
N ALA A 35 0.44 -8.78 -16.79
CA ALA A 35 -0.13 -9.89 -16.05
C ALA A 35 -1.43 -9.47 -15.36
N HIS A 36 -2.34 -10.42 -15.15
CA HIS A 36 -3.53 -10.20 -14.34
C HIS A 36 -3.17 -10.26 -12.85
N ILE A 37 -3.16 -9.09 -12.22
CA ILE A 37 -2.77 -8.86 -10.84
C ILE A 37 -3.99 -8.55 -9.98
N ARG A 38 -3.90 -8.96 -8.72
CA ARG A 38 -4.85 -8.69 -7.65
C ARG A 38 -4.13 -8.01 -6.50
N VAL A 39 -4.68 -6.89 -6.03
CA VAL A 39 -4.15 -6.14 -4.88
C VAL A 39 -5.22 -6.12 -3.78
N GLY A 40 -5.00 -6.91 -2.72
CA GLY A 40 -5.88 -6.96 -1.57
C GLY A 40 -5.38 -6.04 -0.47
N ILE A 41 -6.14 -4.97 -0.16
CA ILE A 41 -5.83 -4.03 0.92
C ILE A 41 -6.95 -4.09 1.97
N ARG A 42 -6.60 -4.36 3.23
CA ARG A 42 -7.57 -4.49 4.32
C ARG A 42 -7.15 -3.71 5.56
N PRO A 43 -8.06 -2.98 6.22
CA PRO A 43 -7.80 -2.47 7.55
C PRO A 43 -7.47 -3.60 8.52
N LEU A 44 -6.50 -3.36 9.40
CA LEU A 44 -6.26 -4.30 10.50
C LEU A 44 -7.44 -4.28 11.46
N PRO A 45 -7.93 -5.44 11.93
CA PRO A 45 -8.98 -5.50 12.94
C PRO A 45 -8.51 -4.90 14.27
N ASN A 46 -7.23 -5.09 14.59
CA ASN A 46 -6.58 -4.57 15.79
C ASN A 46 -5.43 -3.63 15.35
N PRO A 47 -5.59 -2.30 15.45
CA PRO A 47 -4.51 -1.36 15.17
C PRO A 47 -3.30 -1.63 16.06
N ILE A 48 -2.09 -1.61 15.47
CA ILE A 48 -0.83 -1.83 16.21
C ILE A 48 -0.56 -0.67 17.18
N THR A 49 -0.96 0.54 16.79
CA THR A 49 -1.00 1.74 17.64
C THR A 49 -2.30 2.50 17.41
N THR A 50 -2.61 3.46 18.28
CA THR A 50 -3.75 4.37 18.11
C THR A 50 -3.49 5.49 17.10
N ASP A 51 -2.27 5.59 16.58
CA ASP A 51 -1.89 6.65 15.64
C ASP A 51 -2.18 6.23 14.20
N GLY A 52 -3.03 6.99 13.52
CA GLY A 52 -3.38 6.77 12.13
C GLY A 52 -4.25 5.53 11.87
N VAL A 53 -4.21 5.06 10.62
CA VAL A 53 -4.91 3.85 10.16
C VAL A 53 -3.91 2.81 9.70
N TRP A 54 -4.10 1.57 10.13
CA TRP A 54 -3.27 0.44 9.78
C TRP A 54 -3.94 -0.44 8.73
N LEU A 55 -3.23 -0.76 7.66
CA LEU A 55 -3.69 -1.61 6.56
C LEU A 55 -2.71 -2.78 6.33
N PHE A 56 -3.25 -3.96 6.02
CA PHE A 56 -2.52 -5.07 5.44
C PHE A 56 -2.69 -5.05 3.91
N LEU A 57 -1.61 -5.35 3.18
CA LEU A 57 -1.59 -5.37 1.72
C LEU A 57 -0.97 -6.67 1.21
N GLU A 58 -1.62 -7.28 0.22
CA GLU A 58 -1.08 -8.36 -0.60
C GLU A 58 -1.19 -8.01 -2.08
N GLN A 59 -0.15 -8.32 -2.85
CA GLN A 59 -0.18 -8.31 -4.31
C GLN A 59 0.15 -9.71 -4.82
N ALA A 60 -0.72 -10.25 -5.66
CA ALA A 60 -0.60 -11.59 -6.20
C ALA A 60 -1.02 -11.62 -7.67
N TYR A 61 -0.55 -12.62 -8.41
CA TYR A 61 -1.18 -12.99 -9.67
C TYR A 61 -2.58 -13.55 -9.40
N ASP A 62 -3.54 -13.26 -10.27
CA ASP A 62 -4.94 -13.66 -10.07
C ASP A 62 -5.11 -15.19 -9.93
N PHE A 63 -4.34 -15.97 -10.69
CA PHE A 63 -4.38 -17.43 -10.64
C PHE A 63 -3.67 -18.04 -9.41
N GLU A 64 -2.92 -17.24 -8.63
CA GLU A 64 -2.08 -17.72 -7.53
C GLU A 64 -2.20 -16.79 -6.30
N LEU A 65 -3.44 -16.56 -5.86
CA LEU A 65 -3.74 -15.67 -4.72
C LEU A 65 -3.12 -16.11 -3.40
N HIS A 66 -2.77 -17.39 -3.26
CA HIS A 66 -2.21 -17.95 -2.03
C HIS A 66 -0.69 -17.78 -1.91
N HIS A 67 -0.01 -17.34 -2.98
CA HIS A 67 1.42 -17.04 -2.97
C HIS A 67 1.66 -15.62 -3.51
N PRO A 68 1.26 -14.58 -2.76
CA PRO A 68 1.53 -13.20 -3.14
C PRO A 68 3.03 -12.96 -3.32
N TYR A 69 3.39 -12.22 -4.37
CA TYR A 69 4.79 -11.85 -4.62
C TYR A 69 5.22 -10.64 -3.77
N ARG A 70 4.26 -9.89 -3.22
CA ARG A 70 4.52 -8.77 -2.30
C ARG A 70 3.46 -8.73 -1.21
N THR A 71 3.93 -8.56 0.02
CA THR A 71 3.11 -8.22 1.17
C THR A 71 3.66 -6.97 1.85
N ALA A 72 2.79 -6.21 2.51
CA ALA A 72 3.20 -5.08 3.32
C ALA A 72 2.19 -4.84 4.44
N VAL A 73 2.64 -4.17 5.49
CA VAL A 73 1.78 -3.47 6.44
C VAL A 73 2.00 -1.99 6.24
N LEU A 74 0.91 -1.23 6.15
CA LEU A 74 0.92 0.21 5.92
C LEU A 74 0.34 0.92 7.13
N GLN A 75 0.94 2.02 7.53
CA GLN A 75 0.36 2.95 8.50
C GLN A 75 0.16 4.30 7.81
N ILE A 76 -1.07 4.82 7.80
CA ILE A 76 -1.39 6.14 7.25
C ILE A 76 -1.57 7.10 8.40
N ILE A 77 -0.72 8.12 8.49
CA ILE A 77 -0.80 9.20 9.47
C ILE A 77 -0.86 10.56 8.78
N PHE A 78 -1.28 11.59 9.51
CA PHE A 78 -1.11 12.99 9.09
C PHE A 78 0.02 13.60 9.89
N ASN A 79 1.05 14.10 9.20
CA ASN A 79 2.24 14.66 9.81
C ASN A 79 2.87 15.67 8.85
N ASN A 80 3.53 16.72 9.35
CA ASN A 80 4.20 17.74 8.52
C ASN A 80 3.32 18.30 7.39
N ASP A 81 2.05 18.60 7.68
CA ASP A 81 1.04 19.11 6.74
C ASP A 81 0.79 18.23 5.50
N ARG A 82 1.03 16.92 5.63
CA ARG A 82 0.79 15.90 4.59
C ARG A 82 0.30 14.60 5.19
N LEU A 83 -0.14 13.69 4.32
CA LEU A 83 -0.32 12.29 4.70
C LEU A 83 1.01 11.56 4.50
N GLU A 84 1.36 10.70 5.44
CA GLU A 84 2.49 9.78 5.34
C GLU A 84 1.96 8.35 5.39
N MET A 85 2.24 7.59 4.34
CA MET A 85 1.98 6.15 4.29
C MET A 85 3.30 5.41 4.55
N ILE A 86 3.48 5.01 5.80
CA ILE A 86 4.68 4.35 6.30
C ILE A 86 4.58 2.87 5.94
N ASN A 87 5.63 2.36 5.29
CA ASN A 87 5.70 0.98 4.85
C ASN A 87 6.46 0.12 5.88
N TYR A 88 5.90 -1.06 6.18
CA TYR A 88 6.52 -2.06 7.03
C TYR A 88 6.57 -3.39 6.29
N ARG A 89 7.71 -4.09 6.40
CA ARG A 89 7.82 -5.49 5.99
C ARG A 89 7.36 -6.41 7.11
N LEU A 90 6.76 -7.54 6.75
CA LEU A 90 6.56 -8.63 7.68
C LEU A 90 7.87 -9.40 7.88
N LYS A 91 8.11 -9.89 9.10
CA LYS A 91 9.26 -10.77 9.39
C LYS A 91 9.08 -12.16 8.79
N ASN A 92 7.89 -12.73 8.95
CA ASN A 92 7.50 -14.06 8.44
C ASN A 92 6.24 -13.93 7.57
N ALA A 93 6.38 -13.33 6.39
CA ALA A 93 5.25 -12.94 5.55
C ALA A 93 4.33 -14.12 5.18
N GLU A 94 4.90 -15.31 4.98
CA GLU A 94 4.23 -16.54 4.57
C GLU A 94 3.12 -16.95 5.56
N THR A 95 3.27 -16.62 6.85
CA THR A 95 2.25 -16.89 7.87
C THR A 95 0.95 -16.11 7.64
N PHE A 96 1.03 -15.00 6.91
CA PHE A 96 -0.09 -14.11 6.60
C PHE A 96 -0.57 -14.22 5.14
N PHE A 97 0.00 -15.11 4.32
CA PHE A 97 -0.43 -15.26 2.92
C PHE A 97 -1.91 -15.63 2.81
N GLY A 98 -2.67 -14.84 2.04
CA GLY A 98 -4.12 -14.92 1.88
C GLY A 98 -4.93 -14.16 2.93
N ALA A 99 -4.30 -13.56 3.95
CA ALA A 99 -5.01 -12.88 5.04
C ALA A 99 -5.72 -11.59 4.60
N SER A 100 -5.42 -11.04 3.42
CA SER A 100 -6.22 -9.93 2.84
C SER A 100 -7.64 -10.36 2.46
N ARG A 101 -7.89 -11.68 2.36
CA ARG A 101 -9.20 -12.27 2.05
C ARG A 101 -9.76 -13.13 3.18
N ASP A 102 -9.03 -13.22 4.29
CA ASP A 102 -9.41 -13.92 5.51
C ASP A 102 -9.05 -13.07 6.72
N ARG A 103 -10.00 -12.22 7.14
CA ARG A 103 -9.77 -11.16 8.13
C ARG A 103 -9.35 -11.69 9.49
N ASP A 104 -9.82 -12.87 9.88
CA ASP A 104 -9.56 -13.42 11.21
C ASP A 104 -8.08 -13.77 11.40
N ARG A 105 -7.38 -14.09 10.30
CA ARG A 105 -5.93 -14.32 10.28
C ARG A 105 -5.09 -13.07 10.56
N LEU A 106 -5.68 -11.87 10.43
CA LEU A 106 -5.01 -10.61 10.78
C LEU A 106 -5.08 -10.30 12.28
N GLY A 107 -5.83 -11.07 13.07
CA GLY A 107 -6.02 -10.80 14.50
C GLY A 107 -4.74 -10.84 15.33
N ASN A 108 -3.74 -11.62 14.90
CA ASN A 108 -2.45 -11.81 15.57
C ASN A 108 -1.32 -10.96 14.98
N LEU A 109 -1.62 -10.04 14.06
CA LEU A 109 -0.60 -9.16 13.48
C LEU A 109 -0.30 -8.01 14.46
N ASP A 110 0.90 -7.96 15.00
CA ASP A 110 1.34 -6.98 15.99
C ASP A 110 2.67 -6.30 15.61
N ALA A 111 3.19 -5.46 16.52
CA ALA A 111 4.45 -4.75 16.33
C ALA A 111 5.66 -5.70 16.23
N GLU A 112 5.62 -6.88 16.86
CA GLU A 112 6.72 -7.84 16.80
C GLU A 112 6.77 -8.55 15.45
N ALA A 113 5.65 -8.67 14.74
CA ALA A 113 5.57 -9.29 13.42
C ALA A 113 6.15 -8.43 12.28
N ILE A 114 6.38 -7.13 12.51
CA ILE A 114 6.73 -6.16 11.45
C ILE A 114 8.05 -5.43 11.70
N VAL A 115 8.63 -4.88 10.63
CA VAL A 115 9.81 -4.01 10.66
C VAL A 115 9.56 -2.82 9.74
N ARG A 116 9.76 -1.60 10.24
CA ARG A 116 9.63 -0.38 9.45
C ARG A 116 10.66 -0.35 8.33
N LEU A 117 10.26 0.11 7.15
CA LEU A 117 11.15 0.34 6.02
C LEU A 117 11.53 1.82 5.96
N ASP A 118 12.70 2.16 6.49
CA ASP A 118 13.20 3.53 6.51
C ASP A 118 13.51 4.04 5.11
N GLY A 119 13.21 5.32 4.85
CA GLY A 119 13.39 5.92 3.53
C GLY A 119 12.34 5.52 2.49
N CYS A 120 11.41 4.62 2.83
CA CYS A 120 10.33 4.12 1.98
C CYS A 120 8.95 4.67 2.34
N THR A 121 8.89 5.75 3.14
CA THR A 121 7.61 6.41 3.43
C THR A 121 7.07 7.03 2.14
N GLN A 122 5.79 6.85 1.85
CA GLN A 122 5.15 7.55 0.74
C GLN A 122 4.48 8.82 1.26
N TRP A 123 4.83 9.97 0.69
CA TRP A 123 4.18 11.23 0.95
C TRP A 123 2.98 11.37 0.04
N VAL A 124 1.81 11.65 0.62
CA VAL A 124 0.53 11.66 -0.09
C VAL A 124 -0.17 13.00 0.12
N HIS A 125 -0.70 13.54 -0.97
CA HIS A 125 -1.42 14.81 -0.98
C HIS A 125 -2.71 14.68 -1.79
N ARG A 126 -3.69 15.53 -1.47
CA ARG A 126 -4.82 15.77 -2.37
C ARG A 126 -4.33 16.45 -3.65
N ALA A 127 -4.55 15.81 -4.78
CA ALA A 127 -4.41 16.47 -6.08
C ALA A 127 -5.67 17.26 -6.41
N ASP A 128 -6.84 16.74 -6.03
CA ASP A 128 -8.12 17.45 -6.07
C ASP A 128 -9.13 16.91 -5.04
N GLN A 129 -10.43 17.24 -5.17
CA GLN A 129 -11.49 16.80 -4.25
C GLN A 129 -11.74 15.28 -4.33
N HIS A 130 -11.42 14.66 -5.46
CA HIS A 130 -11.72 13.28 -5.81
C HIS A 130 -10.46 12.42 -6.00
N LYS A 131 -9.27 12.97 -5.77
CA LYS A 131 -8.00 12.29 -6.06
C LYS A 131 -6.91 12.59 -5.04
N PHE A 132 -6.23 11.54 -4.61
CA PHE A 132 -4.92 11.61 -3.96
C PHE A 132 -3.82 11.16 -4.90
N LYS A 133 -2.64 11.75 -4.73
CA LYS A 133 -1.40 11.30 -5.36
C LYS A 133 -0.35 11.06 -4.29
N GLY A 134 0.39 9.97 -4.41
CA GLY A 134 1.48 9.66 -3.50
C GLY A 134 2.75 9.29 -4.24
N CYS A 135 3.89 9.65 -3.67
CA CYS A 135 5.21 9.26 -4.16
C CYS A 135 6.14 8.93 -2.99
N VAL A 136 7.20 8.16 -3.25
CA VAL A 136 8.22 7.85 -2.23
C VAL A 136 8.91 9.13 -1.76
N GLU A 137 9.20 9.22 -0.46
CA GLU A 137 9.87 10.35 0.16
C GLU A 137 11.19 10.72 -0.53
N ALA A 138 11.52 12.01 -0.50
CA ALA A 138 12.72 12.51 -1.14
C ALA A 138 14.00 11.96 -0.50
N GLY A 139 15.09 11.93 -1.28
CA GLY A 139 16.42 11.57 -0.80
C GLY A 139 16.93 10.20 -1.24
N LYS A 140 16.15 9.45 -2.03
CA LYS A 140 16.58 8.18 -2.66
C LYS A 140 17.04 7.14 -1.64
N LYS A 141 16.37 7.10 -0.48
CA LYS A 141 16.76 6.28 0.68
C LYS A 141 16.03 4.95 0.78
N CYS A 142 14.95 4.75 0.01
CA CYS A 142 14.32 3.43 -0.11
C CYS A 142 15.18 2.51 -0.96
N CYS A 143 16.28 2.01 -0.40
CA CYS A 143 17.26 1.21 -1.11
C CYS A 143 16.86 -0.27 -1.18
N LEU A 144 16.99 -0.87 -2.35
CA LEU A 144 16.70 -2.27 -2.63
C LEU A 144 17.88 -2.86 -3.39
N ASN A 145 18.28 -4.08 -3.05
CA ASN A 145 19.20 -4.83 -3.90
C ASN A 145 18.42 -5.64 -4.94
N ARG A 146 18.66 -5.39 -6.22
CA ARG A 146 18.03 -6.11 -7.33
C ARG A 146 19.11 -6.75 -8.18
N LYS A 147 19.15 -8.09 -8.17
CA LYS A 147 20.13 -8.90 -8.92
C LYS A 147 21.59 -8.46 -8.65
N GLY A 148 21.92 -8.18 -7.39
CA GLY A 148 23.26 -7.77 -6.98
C GLY A 148 23.57 -6.29 -7.18
N VAL A 149 22.63 -5.49 -7.71
CA VAL A 149 22.81 -4.05 -7.90
C VAL A 149 21.96 -3.29 -6.89
N ASP A 150 22.58 -2.36 -6.17
CA ASP A 150 21.86 -1.45 -5.30
C ASP A 150 21.11 -0.42 -6.14
N THR A 151 19.80 -0.36 -5.92
CA THR A 151 18.86 0.55 -6.55
C THR A 151 18.09 1.29 -5.46
N TYR A 152 17.41 2.38 -5.84
CA TYR A 152 16.40 3.00 -4.98
C TYR A 152 15.03 2.92 -5.64
N LEU A 153 14.01 2.79 -4.82
CA LEU A 153 12.63 2.70 -5.26
C LEU A 153 12.09 4.08 -5.66
N SER A 154 11.37 4.13 -6.77
CA SER A 154 10.64 5.31 -7.22
C SER A 154 9.22 4.88 -7.58
N ILE A 155 8.33 4.91 -6.59
CA ILE A 155 6.90 4.59 -6.80
C ILE A 155 6.09 5.88 -6.82
N GLU A 156 5.15 5.94 -7.74
CA GLU A 156 4.05 6.89 -7.74
C GLU A 156 2.72 6.15 -7.80
N PHE A 157 1.71 6.66 -7.11
CA PHE A 157 0.36 6.13 -7.22
C PHE A 157 -0.70 7.24 -7.23
N GLU A 158 -1.83 6.94 -7.86
CA GLU A 158 -3.03 7.75 -7.78
C GLU A 158 -4.18 6.91 -7.25
N VAL A 159 -5.00 7.50 -6.38
CA VAL A 159 -6.21 6.86 -5.89
C VAL A 159 -7.37 7.83 -5.90
N THR A 160 -8.51 7.35 -6.39
CA THR A 160 -9.82 7.99 -6.31
C THR A 160 -10.76 7.08 -5.53
N GLU A 161 -12.01 7.48 -5.34
CA GLU A 161 -13.03 6.61 -4.73
C GLU A 161 -13.21 5.28 -5.48
N ASN A 162 -12.95 5.25 -6.80
CA ASN A 162 -13.28 4.12 -7.67
C ASN A 162 -12.09 3.54 -8.43
N SER A 163 -10.88 4.09 -8.25
CA SER A 163 -9.71 3.66 -9.04
C SER A 163 -8.43 3.73 -8.24
N TYR A 164 -7.54 2.77 -8.48
CA TYR A 164 -6.18 2.74 -7.97
C TYR A 164 -5.21 2.48 -9.12
N SER A 165 -4.22 3.36 -9.28
CA SER A 165 -3.14 3.24 -10.28
C SER A 165 -1.80 3.29 -9.57
N SER A 166 -0.87 2.41 -9.98
CA SER A 166 0.49 2.33 -9.45
C SER A 166 1.50 2.31 -10.59
N LEU A 167 2.61 3.00 -10.39
CA LEU A 167 3.80 2.96 -11.23
C LEU A 167 4.99 2.67 -10.32
N ASP A 168 5.64 1.52 -10.53
CA ASP A 168 6.77 1.01 -9.75
C ASP A 168 8.06 0.91 -10.59
#